data_AF-A0A1E7PY03-F1
#
_entry.id   AF-A0A1E7PY03-F1
#
_cell.length_a   1.000
_cell.length_b   1.000
_cell.length_c   1.000
_cell.angle_alpha   90.00
_cell.angle_beta   90.00
_cell.angle_gamma   90.00
#
_symmetry.space_group_name_H-M   'P 1'
#
loop_
_entity.id
_entity.type
_entity.pdbx_description
1 polymer ?
#
loop_
_entity_poly.entity_id
_entity_poly.type
_entity_poly.pdbx_seq_one_letter_code
_entity_poly.pdbx_strand_id
1 'polypeptide(L)'
;MAMTPAERKRRQRERDKRLGMATFQMELAESERHSIRKGASRMGFVDQTEYLLSLVYADLKRPAKLSCNYPSCDCPFDLPEGAACMKGYEMNGVTDGSQG
;
A
#
# COMPACT_ATOMS: atom_id res chain seq x y z
N MET A 1 -5.56 14.20 41.24
CA MET A 1 -5.99 15.27 40.32
C MET A 1 -6.14 14.68 38.93
N ALA A 2 -7.24 14.95 38.23
CA ALA A 2 -7.36 14.55 36.83
C ALA A 2 -6.40 15.38 35.97
N MET A 3 -5.69 14.74 35.04
CA MET A 3 -4.74 15.42 34.14
C MET A 3 -5.42 16.57 33.40
N THR A 4 -4.70 17.69 33.26
CA THR A 4 -5.19 18.82 32.47
C THR A 4 -5.20 18.48 30.98
N PRO A 5 -6.04 19.14 30.16
CA PRO A 5 -6.04 18.95 28.70
C PRO A 5 -4.67 19.18 28.05
N ALA A 6 -3.89 20.15 28.56
CA ALA A 6 -2.56 20.49 28.04
C ALA A 6 -1.54 19.36 28.29
N GLU A 7 -1.55 18.77 29.48
CA GLU A 7 -0.69 17.63 29.82
C GLU A 7 -1.04 16.38 29.00
N ARG A 8 -2.33 16.12 28.77
CA ARG A 8 -2.78 15.02 27.89
C ARG A 8 -2.23 15.19 26.47
N LYS A 9 -2.34 16.39 25.91
CA LYS A 9 -1.85 16.70 24.56
C LYS A 9 -0.33 16.57 24.45
N ARG A 10 0.41 17.00 25.48
CA ARG A 10 1.87 16.85 25.53
C ARG A 10 2.28 15.37 25.56
N ARG A 11 1.65 14.56 26.41
CA ARG A 11 1.92 13.11 26.48
C ARG A 11 1.59 12.39 25.18
N GLN A 12 0.51 12.79 24.51
CA GLN A 12 0.17 12.24 23.19
C GLN A 12 1.27 12.53 22.17
N ARG A 13 1.74 13.78 22.09
CA ARG A 13 2.84 14.16 21.19
C ARG A 13 4.14 13.43 21.49
N GLU A 14 4.49 13.27 22.77
CA GLU A 14 5.68 12.53 23.20
C GLU A 14 5.57 11.04 22.83
N ARG A 15 4.39 10.44 23.00
CA ARG A 15 4.10 9.06 22.56
C ARG A 15 4.21 8.93 21.05
N ASP A 16 3.57 9.83 20.31
CA ASP A 16 3.51 9.78 18.85
C ASP A 16 4.92 9.94 18.26
N LYS A 17 5.72 10.86 18.80
CA LYS A 17 7.15 11.01 18.45
C LYS A 17 7.95 9.74 18.74
N ARG A 18 7.78 9.14 19.93
CA ARG A 18 8.52 7.93 20.34
C ARG A 18 8.19 6.73 19.46
N LEU A 19 6.92 6.61 19.05
CA LEU A 19 6.44 5.52 18.22
C LEU A 19 6.56 5.80 16.71
N GLY A 20 7.09 6.96 16.32
CA GLY A 20 7.17 7.35 14.91
C GLY A 20 5.81 7.47 14.24
N MET A 21 4.74 7.75 14.99
CA MET A 21 3.39 7.86 14.46
C MET A 21 3.32 9.06 13.52
N ALA A 22 2.83 8.82 12.30
CA ALA A 22 2.53 9.84 11.33
C ALA A 22 1.09 9.68 10.84
N THR A 23 0.43 10.80 10.55
CA THR A 23 -0.90 10.76 9.93
C THR A 23 -0.76 10.32 8.48
N PHE A 24 -1.48 9.27 8.10
CA PHE A 24 -1.64 8.87 6.72
C PHE A 24 -2.98 9.39 6.21
N GLN A 25 -2.96 10.25 5.19
CA GLN A 25 -4.16 10.81 4.57
C GLN A 25 -4.29 10.28 3.15
N MET A 26 -5.50 9.89 2.77
CA MET A 26 -5.84 9.41 1.43
C MET A 26 -7.08 10.13 0.94
N GLU A 27 -7.07 10.52 -0.33
CA GLU A 27 -8.29 10.92 -1.03
C GLU A 27 -8.98 9.66 -1.55
N LEU A 28 -10.20 9.44 -1.09
CA LEU A 28 -10.99 8.24 -1.42
C LEU A 28 -12.39 8.67 -1.81
N ALA A 29 -12.95 8.05 -2.84
CA ALA A 29 -14.35 8.16 -3.17
C ALA A 29 -15.22 7.59 -2.04
N GLU A 30 -16.49 8.01 -1.98
CA GLU A 30 -17.43 7.51 -0.98
C GLU A 30 -17.61 5.99 -1.06
N SER A 31 -17.67 5.45 -2.29
CA SER A 31 -17.78 4.03 -2.57
C SER A 31 -16.59 3.23 -2.02
N GLU A 32 -15.38 3.77 -2.12
CA GLU A 32 -14.15 3.14 -1.61
C GLU A 32 -14.15 3.11 -0.09
N ARG A 33 -14.48 4.23 0.56
CA ARG A 33 -14.64 4.29 2.03
C ARG A 33 -15.71 3.32 2.53
N HIS A 34 -16.83 3.22 1.81
CA HIS A 34 -17.89 2.25 2.11
C HIS A 34 -17.37 0.82 2.02
N SER A 35 -16.62 0.51 0.96
CA SER A 35 -16.06 -0.82 0.72
C SER A 35 -15.04 -1.22 1.79
N ILE A 36 -14.17 -0.29 2.19
CA ILE A 36 -13.21 -0.49 3.29
C ILE A 36 -13.94 -0.79 4.60
N ARG A 37 -14.95 0.02 4.96
CA ARG A 37 -15.75 -0.19 6.17
C ARG A 37 -16.45 -1.55 6.16
N LYS A 38 -17.06 -1.92 5.04
CA LYS A 38 -17.74 -3.22 4.89
C LYS A 38 -16.75 -4.38 4.99
N GLY A 39 -15.58 -4.25 4.36
CA GLY A 39 -14.50 -5.24 4.44
C GLY A 39 -14.02 -5.44 5.88
N ALA A 40 -13.70 -4.34 6.58
CA ALA A 40 -13.30 -4.36 7.98
C ALA A 40 -14.33 -5.07 8.87
N SER A 41 -15.62 -4.69 8.75
CA SER A 41 -16.71 -5.31 9.53
C SER A 41 -16.86 -6.80 9.25
N ARG A 42 -16.81 -7.22 7.97
CA ARG A 42 -16.92 -8.64 7.60
C ARG A 42 -15.78 -9.50 8.14
N MET A 43 -14.59 -8.93 8.30
CA MET A 43 -13.43 -9.63 8.85
C MET A 43 -13.26 -9.42 10.36
N GLY A 44 -14.23 -8.77 11.02
CA GLY A 44 -14.26 -8.61 12.48
C GLY A 44 -13.33 -7.52 13.03
N PHE A 45 -12.83 -6.62 12.19
CA PHE A 45 -11.99 -5.50 12.64
C PHE A 45 -12.83 -4.39 13.26
N VAL A 46 -12.33 -3.84 14.37
CA VAL A 46 -12.94 -2.69 15.07
C VAL A 46 -12.45 -1.36 14.48
N ASP A 47 -11.21 -1.34 13.97
CA ASP A 47 -10.61 -0.19 13.30
C ASP A 47 -10.33 -0.49 11.82
N GLN A 48 -10.74 0.42 10.94
CA GLN A 48 -10.43 0.32 9.50
C GLN A 48 -8.92 0.37 9.23
N THR A 49 -8.15 1.03 10.10
CA THR A 49 -6.68 1.07 10.04
C THR A 49 -6.09 -0.32 10.23
N GLU A 50 -6.58 -1.08 11.22
CA GLU A 50 -6.13 -2.46 11.46
C GLU A 50 -6.46 -3.37 10.28
N TYR A 51 -7.64 -3.19 9.69
CA TYR A 51 -8.03 -3.88 8.48
C TYR A 51 -7.05 -3.59 7.33
N LEU A 52 -6.77 -2.33 7.03
CA LEU A 52 -5.84 -1.94 5.96
C LEU A 52 -4.42 -2.47 6.22
N LEU A 53 -3.92 -2.37 7.45
CA LEU A 53 -2.60 -2.91 7.82
C LEU A 53 -2.55 -4.44 7.67
N SER A 54 -3.63 -5.15 8.00
CA SER A 54 -3.69 -6.60 7.81
C SER A 54 -3.54 -6.99 6.34
N LEU A 55 -4.10 -6.20 5.41
CA LEU A 55 -3.95 -6.41 3.97
C LEU A 55 -2.51 -6.16 3.53
N VAL A 56 -1.88 -5.07 3.98
CA VAL A 56 -0.47 -4.77 3.68
C VAL A 56 0.45 -5.86 4.20
N TYR A 57 0.28 -6.30 5.44
CA TYR A 57 1.10 -7.37 6.01
C TYR A 57 0.88 -8.72 5.34
N ALA A 58 -0.35 -9.01 4.89
CA ALA A 58 -0.62 -10.20 4.09
C ALA A 58 0.07 -10.11 2.72
N ASP A 59 0.10 -8.94 2.10
CA ASP A 59 0.74 -8.71 0.81
C ASP A 59 2.27 -8.82 0.90
N LEU A 60 2.88 -8.27 1.95
CA LEU A 60 4.33 -8.39 2.20
C LEU A 60 4.81 -9.83 2.39
N LYS A 61 3.92 -10.75 2.78
CA LYS A 61 4.23 -12.19 2.89
C LYS A 61 4.17 -12.91 1.55
N ARG A 62 3.56 -12.30 0.53
CA ARG A 62 3.51 -12.88 -0.82
C ARG A 62 4.87 -12.65 -1.47
N PRO A 63 5.38 -13.62 -2.25
CA PRO A 63 6.54 -13.36 -3.10
C PRO A 63 6.17 -12.18 -4.00
N ALA A 64 6.99 -11.14 -3.97
CA ALA A 64 6.71 -9.92 -4.69
C ALA A 64 6.73 -10.21 -6.20
N LYS A 65 5.53 -10.40 -6.76
CA LYS A 65 5.31 -10.64 -8.20
C LYS A 65 5.74 -9.45 -9.06
N LEU A 66 6.01 -8.29 -8.46
CA LEU A 66 6.40 -7.04 -9.12
C LEU A 66 7.83 -6.58 -8.76
N SER A 67 8.55 -7.27 -7.86
CA SER A 67 9.91 -6.85 -7.48
C SER A 67 10.97 -7.48 -8.38
N CYS A 68 11.01 -7.07 -9.63
CA CYS A 68 12.25 -7.18 -10.41
C CYS A 68 13.16 -6.04 -9.97
N ASN A 69 14.16 -6.34 -9.14
CA ASN A 69 15.22 -5.38 -8.83
C ASN A 69 16.22 -5.41 -10.00
N TYR A 70 16.17 -4.42 -10.89
CA TYR A 70 17.29 -4.17 -11.80
C TYR A 70 18.52 -3.80 -10.94
N PRO A 71 19.51 -4.72 -10.86
CA PRO A 71 20.42 -4.92 -11.97
C PRO A 71 20.59 -6.37 -12.46
N SER A 72 19.97 -7.37 -11.84
CA SER A 72 20.09 -8.77 -12.29
C SER A 72 18.87 -9.17 -13.12
N CYS A 73 19.09 -9.56 -14.38
CA CYS A 73 18.05 -9.93 -15.34
C CYS A 73 17.55 -11.37 -15.10
N ASP A 74 17.10 -11.65 -13.88
CA ASP A 74 16.69 -12.99 -13.44
C ASP A 74 15.17 -13.17 -13.47
N CYS A 75 14.45 -12.25 -14.12
CA CYS A 75 13.00 -12.25 -14.13
C CYS A 75 12.44 -13.14 -15.25
N PRO A 76 11.43 -13.99 -14.95
CA PRO A 76 10.92 -15.01 -15.87
C PRO A 76 10.16 -14.45 -17.08
N PHE A 77 9.98 -13.13 -17.19
CA PHE A 77 9.30 -12.47 -18.31
C PHE A 77 10.26 -11.79 -19.31
N ASP A 78 11.58 -11.76 -19.03
CA ASP A 78 12.60 -11.06 -19.85
C ASP A 78 13.39 -11.98 -20.81
N LEU A 79 12.98 -13.25 -20.97
CA LEU A 79 13.66 -14.23 -21.82
C LEU A 79 12.72 -14.85 -22.86
N PRO A 80 12.45 -14.18 -24.00
CA PRO A 80 12.25 -14.92 -25.23
C PRO A 80 13.59 -15.56 -25.63
N GLU A 81 13.58 -16.83 -26.08
CA GLU A 81 14.78 -17.56 -26.50
C GLU A 81 15.65 -16.68 -27.43
N GLY A 82 16.84 -16.30 -26.96
CA GLY A 82 17.85 -15.60 -27.74
C GLY A 82 17.88 -14.06 -27.69
N ALA A 83 17.12 -13.38 -26.81
CA ALA A 83 17.16 -11.91 -26.71
C ALA A 83 17.99 -11.36 -25.53
N ALA A 84 18.59 -10.17 -25.71
CA ALA A 84 19.26 -9.42 -24.65
C ALA A 84 18.22 -8.70 -23.76
N CYS A 85 18.39 -8.83 -22.44
CA CYS A 85 17.52 -8.30 -21.38
C CYS A 85 16.94 -6.89 -21.70
N MET A 86 15.62 -6.80 -21.84
CA MET A 86 14.92 -5.52 -22.02
C MET A 86 14.72 -4.86 -20.66
N LYS A 87 15.56 -3.86 -20.33
CA LYS A 87 15.36 -3.05 -19.13
C LYS A 87 14.09 -2.20 -19.26
N GLY A 88 13.10 -2.42 -18.40
CA GLY A 88 12.06 -1.42 -18.08
C GLY A 88 11.00 -1.18 -19.16
N TYR A 89 10.54 -2.21 -19.87
CA TYR A 89 9.37 -2.07 -20.76
C TYR A 89 8.08 -2.19 -19.95
N GLU A 90 7.58 -1.08 -19.42
CA GLU A 90 6.17 -0.99 -19.02
C GLU A 90 5.31 -1.01 -20.27
N MET A 91 4.64 -2.13 -20.55
CA MET A 91 3.55 -2.18 -21.52
C MET A 91 2.41 -1.32 -20.97
N ASN A 92 2.41 -0.03 -21.29
CA ASN A 92 1.24 0.81 -21.16
C ASN A 92 0.14 0.21 -22.06
N GLY A 93 -0.81 -0.49 -21.42
CA GLY A 93 -2.06 -0.88 -22.04
C GLY A 93 -2.87 0.36 -22.39
N VAL A 94 -2.58 0.96 -23.54
CA VAL A 94 -3.48 1.87 -24.25
C VAL A 94 -3.87 1.16 -25.54
N THR A 95 -4.91 0.34 -25.45
CA THR A 95 -5.70 -0.08 -26.61
C THR A 95 -6.81 0.93 -26.83
N ASP A 96 -6.57 1.85 -27.77
CA ASP A 96 -7.55 2.49 -28.67
C ASP A 96 -6.69 3.46 -29.51
N GLY A 97 -6.60 3.41 -30.84
CA GLY A 97 -7.52 2.94 -31.84
C GLY A 97 -7.44 3.98 -32.98
N SER A 98 -7.06 3.54 -34.18
CA SER A 98 -7.19 4.25 -35.47
C SER A 98 -6.17 5.37 -35.81
N GLN A 99 -5.11 4.98 -36.53
CA GLN A 99 -4.61 5.78 -37.67
C GLN A 99 -5.03 5.08 -38.96
N GLY A 100 -5.76 5.82 -39.79
CA GLY A 100 -5.82 5.66 -41.25
C GLY A 100 -5.32 6.94 -41.88
#